data_AF-A0A4Q0M433-F1
#
_entry.id   AF-A0A4Q0M433-F1
#
_cell.length_a   1.000
_cell.length_b   1.000
_cell.length_c   1.000
_cell.angle_alpha   90.00
_cell.angle_beta   90.00
_cell.angle_gamma   90.00
#
_symmetry.space_group_name_H-M   'P 1'
#
loop_
_entity.id
_entity.type
_entity.pdbx_description
1 polymer ?
#
loop_
_entity_poly.entity_id
_entity_poly.type
_entity_poly.pdbx_seq_one_letter_code
_entity_poly.pdbx_strand_id
1 'polypeptide(L)'
;MLLKEKGKKDAEPVSLGWDEAQAALAAGTHVAADDDGAASSGDAKPDYDAMKREDLDALAAERGVDVSKATTKADVIAALKAADAS
;
A
#
# COMPACT_ATOMS: atom_id res chain seq x y z
N MET A 1 -12.95 19.27 -2.34
CA MET A 1 -11.95 18.28 -1.90
C MET A 1 -12.67 16.95 -1.78
N LEU A 2 -12.12 15.86 -2.33
CA LEU A 2 -12.80 14.57 -2.28
C LEU A 2 -12.36 13.80 -1.02
N LEU A 3 -13.31 13.31 -0.25
CA LEU A 3 -13.07 12.54 0.97
C LEU A 3 -13.93 11.28 1.00
N LYS A 4 -13.37 10.20 1.55
CA LYS A 4 -14.03 8.91 1.77
C LYS A 4 -14.22 8.69 3.27
N GLU A 5 -15.32 8.05 3.68
CA GLU A 5 -15.52 7.71 5.10
C GLU A 5 -14.40 6.76 5.58
N LYS A 6 -13.79 7.08 6.72
CA LYS A 6 -12.73 6.26 7.28
C LYS A 6 -13.29 4.89 7.67
N GLY A 7 -12.66 3.82 7.15
CA GLY A 7 -13.05 2.44 7.43
C GLY A 7 -14.03 1.82 6.42
N LYS A 8 -14.49 2.58 5.42
CA LYS A 8 -15.25 2.03 4.28
C LYS A 8 -14.44 2.17 3.00
N LYS A 9 -13.78 1.08 2.63
CA LYS A 9 -12.95 0.99 1.40
C LYS A 9 -13.77 1.14 0.12
N ASP A 10 -15.07 0.85 0.18
CA ASP A 10 -16.00 0.96 -0.96
C ASP A 10 -16.90 2.21 -0.87
N ALA A 11 -16.64 3.14 0.06
CA ALA A 11 -17.41 4.38 0.13
C ALA A 11 -17.07 5.28 -1.06
N GLU A 12 -18.10 5.74 -1.77
CA GLU A 12 -17.92 6.69 -2.85
C GLU A 12 -17.29 7.99 -2.32
N PRO A 13 -16.32 8.56 -3.04
CA PRO A 13 -15.71 9.83 -2.64
C PRO A 13 -16.75 10.95 -2.63
N VAL A 14 -16.94 11.57 -1.47
CA VAL A 14 -17.82 12.72 -1.30
C VAL A 14 -17.03 13.99 -1.56
N SER A 15 -17.55 14.86 -2.42
CA SER A 15 -16.98 16.19 -2.64
C SER A 15 -17.42 17.15 -1.53
N LEU A 16 -16.48 17.52 -0.66
CA LEU A 16 -16.69 18.47 0.43
C LEU A 16 -15.99 19.80 0.15
N GLY A 17 -16.52 20.88 0.74
CA GLY A 17 -15.82 22.16 0.82
C GLY A 17 -14.51 22.02 1.59
N TRP A 18 -13.56 22.95 1.37
CA TRP A 18 -12.23 22.87 2.00
C TRP A 18 -12.29 22.90 3.53
N ASP A 19 -13.11 23.79 4.11
CA ASP A 19 -13.28 23.86 5.57
C ASP A 19 -13.94 22.60 6.15
N GLU A 20 -14.97 22.06 5.47
CA GLU A 20 -15.64 20.82 5.88
C GLU A 20 -14.72 19.60 5.77
N ALA A 21 -13.93 19.54 4.70
CA ALA A 21 -12.93 18.51 4.48
C ALA A 21 -11.88 18.49 5.59
N GLN A 22 -11.35 19.65 5.97
CA GLN A 22 -10.36 19.76 7.03
C GLN A 22 -10.94 19.38 8.39
N ALA A 23 -12.17 19.79 8.69
CA ALA A 23 -12.87 19.39 9.91
C ALA A 23 -13.10 17.87 9.97
N ALA A 24 -13.52 17.25 8.86
CA ALA A 24 -13.74 15.81 8.78
C ALA A 24 -12.45 14.98 8.87
N LEU A 25 -11.36 15.49 8.30
CA LEU A 25 -10.02 14.90 8.41
C LEU A 25 -9.47 15.03 9.84
N ALA A 26 -9.65 16.19 10.48
CA ALA A 26 -9.24 16.43 11.86
C ALA A 26 -10.07 15.61 12.87
N ALA A 27 -11.36 15.42 12.61
CA ALA A 27 -12.24 14.54 13.37
C ALA A 27 -11.93 13.05 13.12
N GLY A 28 -11.13 12.73 12.09
CA GLY A 28 -10.79 11.37 11.70
C GLY A 28 -11.98 10.55 11.22
N THR A 29 -13.09 11.19 10.83
CA THR A 29 -14.28 10.52 10.29
C THR A 29 -14.14 10.26 8.79
N HIS A 30 -13.30 11.04 8.12
CA HIS A 30 -13.04 10.93 6.69
C HIS A 30 -11.54 10.92 6.38
N VAL A 31 -11.17 10.35 5.24
CA VAL A 31 -9.82 10.33 4.67
C VAL A 31 -9.85 10.96 3.28
N ALA A 32 -8.74 11.57 2.85
CA ALA A 32 -8.64 12.12 1.50
C ALA A 32 -8.85 11.00 0.47
N ALA A 33 -9.71 11.26 -0.51
CA ALA A 33 -10.09 10.27 -1.51
C ALA A 33 -9.19 10.25 -2.74
N ASP A 34 -8.10 11.03 -2.72
CA ASP A 34 -7.08 11.11 -3.78
C ASP A 34 -6.34 9.78 -4.02
N ASP A 35 -6.66 8.73 -3.25
CA ASP A 35 -6.32 7.34 -3.54
C ASP A 35 -7.52 6.66 -4.23
N ASP A 36 -7.66 6.90 -5.53
CA ASP A 36 -8.45 6.04 -6.40
C ASP A 36 -7.50 5.05 -7.08
N GLY A 37 -7.22 3.96 -6.37
CA GLY A 37 -6.84 2.69 -6.98
C GLY A 37 -5.36 2.39 -7.12
N ALA A 38 -4.60 2.37 -6.01
CA ALA A 38 -3.69 1.27 -5.65
C ALA A 38 -2.67 1.70 -4.58
N ALA A 39 -3.04 1.65 -3.30
CA ALA A 39 -2.33 0.81 -2.33
C ALA A 39 -2.98 0.97 -0.95
N SER A 40 -3.41 -0.17 -0.39
CA SER A 40 -3.74 -0.35 1.01
C SER A 40 -2.78 0.40 1.95
N SER A 41 -3.20 1.57 2.43
CA SER A 41 -2.70 2.10 3.70
C SER A 41 -3.36 1.32 4.83
N GLY A 42 -2.65 0.30 5.28
CA GLY A 42 -2.96 -0.45 6.47
C GLY A 42 -2.23 -1.78 6.42
N ASP A 43 -0.97 -1.78 6.86
CA ASP A 43 -0.18 -2.94 7.31
C ASP A 43 -0.31 -4.26 6.53
N ALA A 44 -0.77 -4.19 5.28
CA ALA A 44 -0.86 -5.33 4.40
C ALA A 44 0.52 -5.46 3.80
N LYS A 45 1.29 -6.44 4.31
CA LYS A 45 2.54 -6.85 3.69
C LYS A 45 2.34 -6.91 2.18
N PRO A 46 3.23 -6.28 1.38
CA PRO A 46 3.08 -6.26 -0.06
C PRO A 46 2.86 -7.69 -0.57
N ASP A 47 1.83 -7.85 -1.42
CA ASP A 47 1.51 -9.15 -2.00
C ASP A 47 2.56 -9.48 -3.08
N TYR A 48 3.66 -10.04 -2.60
CA TYR A 48 4.78 -10.47 -3.42
C TYR A 48 4.39 -11.52 -4.46
N ASP A 49 3.33 -12.30 -4.22
CA ASP A 49 2.85 -13.31 -5.16
C ASP A 49 2.16 -12.67 -6.37
N ALA A 50 1.53 -11.50 -6.19
CA ALA A 50 0.92 -10.71 -7.26
C ALA A 50 1.94 -9.89 -8.09
N MET A 51 3.13 -9.62 -7.55
CA MET A 51 4.18 -8.85 -8.23
C MET A 51 4.91 -9.64 -9.31
N LYS A 52 5.47 -8.97 -10.32
CA LYS A 52 6.37 -9.63 -11.27
C LYS A 52 7.75 -9.81 -10.64
N ARG A 53 8.54 -10.71 -11.21
CA ARG A 53 9.90 -10.95 -10.72
C ARG A 53 10.77 -9.69 -10.77
N GLU A 54 10.66 -8.92 -11.85
CA GLU A 54 11.37 -7.65 -12.02
C GLU A 54 11.04 -6.66 -10.89
N ASP A 55 9.76 -6.54 -10.53
CA ASP A 55 9.31 -5.67 -9.43
C ASP A 55 9.83 -6.17 -8.08
N LEU A 56 9.89 -7.49 -7.88
CA LEU A 56 10.42 -8.10 -6.65
C LEU A 56 11.93 -7.91 -6.52
N ASP A 57 12.69 -8.04 -7.61
CA ASP A 57 14.14 -7.80 -7.62
C ASP A 57 14.43 -6.31 -7.34
N ALA A 58 13.63 -5.40 -7.90
CA ALA A 58 13.74 -3.97 -7.60
C ALA A 58 13.43 -3.66 -6.13
N LEU A 59 12.37 -4.27 -5.59
CA LEU A 59 12.00 -4.11 -4.18
C LEU A 59 13.07 -4.71 -3.25
N ALA A 60 13.68 -5.83 -3.63
CA ALA A 60 14.78 -6.43 -2.89
C ALA A 60 15.99 -5.49 -2.86
N ALA A 61 16.34 -4.87 -3.98
CA ALA A 61 17.39 -3.86 -4.03
C ALA A 61 17.08 -2.62 -3.16
N GLU A 62 15.83 -2.13 -3.20
CA GLU A 62 15.38 -1.00 -2.38
C GLU A 62 15.46 -1.31 -0.87
N ARG A 63 15.12 -2.54 -0.49
CA ARG A 63 15.14 -3.01 0.91
C ARG A 63 16.49 -3.57 1.36
N GLY A 64 17.48 -3.64 0.47
CA GLY A 64 18.79 -4.23 0.75
C GLY A 64 18.74 -5.74 1.03
N VAL A 65 17.74 -6.45 0.49
CA VAL A 65 17.60 -7.90 0.61
C VAL A 65 18.42 -8.58 -0.49
N ASP A 66 19.34 -9.47 -0.10
CA ASP A 66 20.17 -10.21 -1.06
C ASP A 66 19.37 -11.36 -1.71
N VAL A 67 19.04 -11.18 -2.99
CA VAL A 67 18.35 -12.17 -3.82
C VAL A 67 19.28 -12.78 -4.87
N SER A 68 20.60 -12.58 -4.76
CA SER A 68 21.58 -13.08 -5.74
C SER A 68 21.61 -14.60 -5.85
N LYS A 69 21.15 -15.31 -4.82
CA LYS A 69 21.01 -16.78 -4.80
C LYS A 69 19.63 -17.27 -5.24
N ALA A 70 18.67 -16.36 -5.40
CA ALA A 70 17.32 -16.69 -5.82
C ALA A 70 17.27 -16.94 -7.33
N THR A 71 16.95 -18.17 -7.73
CA THR A 71 16.88 -18.54 -9.16
C THR A 71 15.46 -18.54 -9.69
N THR A 72 14.47 -18.58 -8.82
CA THR A 72 13.04 -18.53 -9.16
C THR A 72 12.34 -17.32 -8.54
N LYS A 73 11.20 -16.91 -9.08
CA LYS A 73 10.36 -15.86 -8.48
C LYS A 73 10.01 -16.21 -7.03
N ALA A 74 9.67 -17.47 -6.77
CA ALA A 74 9.32 -17.94 -5.43
C ALA A 74 10.47 -17.75 -4.42
N ASP A 75 11.73 -17.96 -4.84
CA ASP A 75 12.90 -17.73 -3.97
C ASP A 75 13.03 -16.24 -3.59
N VAL A 76 12.84 -15.33 -4.55
CA VAL A 76 12.87 -13.88 -4.33
C VAL A 76 11.77 -13.46 -3.34
N ILE A 77 10.56 -13.99 -3.52
CA ILE A 77 9.42 -13.76 -2.63
C ILE A 77 9.74 -14.25 -1.21
N ALA A 78 10.30 -15.45 -1.08
CA ALA A 78 10.63 -16.01 0.23
C ALA A 78 11.67 -15.15 0.97
N ALA A 79 12.69 -14.65 0.25
CA ALA A 79 13.70 -13.75 0.82
C ALA A 79 13.08 -12.43 1.30
N LEU A 80 12.22 -11.81 0.49
CA LEU A 80 11.50 -10.59 0.86
C LEU A 80 10.54 -10.80 2.04
N LYS A 81 9.77 -11.89 2.05
CA LYS A 81 8.87 -12.24 3.17
C LYS A 81 9.62 -12.47 4.48
N ALA A 82 10.80 -13.10 4.41
CA ALA A 82 11.65 -13.34 5.57
C ALA A 82 12.23 -12.04 6.13
N ALA A 83 12.62 -11.10 5.26
CA ALA A 83 13.10 -9.78 5.66
C ALA A 83 12.02 -8.96 6.37
N ASP A 84 10.77 -8.97 5.90
CA ASP A 84 9.62 -8.32 6.55
C ASP A 84 9.10 -9.01 7.83
N ALA A 85 9.60 -10.21 8.15
CA ALA A 85 9.21 -10.95 9.34
C ALA A 85 10.20 -10.78 10.51
N SER A 86 11.32 -10.09 10.29
CA SER A 86 12.36 -9.80 11.28
C SER A 86 12.16 -8.42 11.90
#